data_AF-A0AAW6QEK9-F1
#
_entry.id   AF-A0AAW6QEK9-F1
#
_cell.length_a   1.000
_cell.length_b   1.000
_cell.length_c   1.000
_cell.angle_alpha   90.00
_cell.angle_beta   90.00
_cell.angle_gamma   90.00
#
_symmetry.space_group_name_H-M   'P 1'
#
loop_
_entity.id
_entity.type
_entity.pdbx_description
1 polymer ?
#
loop_
_entity_poly.entity_id
_entity_poly.type
_entity_poly.pdbx_seq_one_letter_code
_entity_poly.pdbx_strand_id
1 'polypeptide(L)' 'MLDSALLGLTHAQQQQAVEQIQKLMATGVPAGQAIKLVAEELRKRHEEKGMNCPSDN' A
#
# COMPACT_ATOMS: atom_id res chain seq x y z
N MET A 1 2.68 -20.54 -6.13
CA MET A 1 2.24 -19.37 -5.34
C MET A 1 3.48 -18.65 -4.84
N LEU A 2 4.13 -17.82 -5.67
CA LEU A 2 5.48 -17.29 -5.37
C LEU A 2 5.67 -15.80 -5.71
N ASP A 3 4.60 -15.01 -5.86
CA ASP A 3 4.72 -13.60 -6.30
C ASP A 3 4.26 -12.55 -5.28
N SER A 4 3.50 -12.90 -4.23
CA SER A 4 3.01 -11.90 -3.26
C SER A 4 4.10 -11.40 -2.28
N ALA A 5 5.26 -12.07 -2.25
CA ALA A 5 6.33 -11.75 -1.30
C ALA A 5 7.32 -10.69 -1.82
N LEU A 6 7.40 -10.43 -3.12
CA LEU A 6 8.41 -9.53 -3.68
C LEU A 6 8.15 -8.04 -3.35
N LEU A 7 6.94 -7.71 -2.89
CA LEU A 7 6.54 -6.35 -2.51
C LEU A 7 6.27 -6.17 -1.00
N GLY A 8 6.40 -7.22 -0.18
CA GLY A 8 6.14 -7.14 1.28
C GLY A 8 4.73 -6.69 1.67
N LEU A 9 3.82 -6.57 0.71
CA LEU A 9 2.45 -6.08 0.92
C LEU A 9 1.50 -7.27 1.06
N THR A 10 0.73 -7.28 2.12
CA THR A 10 -0.35 -8.26 2.32
C THR A 10 -1.42 -8.11 1.21
N HIS A 11 -2.12 -9.20 0.86
CA HIS A 11 -3.25 -9.14 -0.09
C HIS A 11 -4.30 -8.07 0.31
N ALA A 12 -4.49 -7.85 1.62
CA ALA A 12 -5.36 -6.80 2.14
C ALA A 12 -4.85 -5.39 1.78
N GLN A 13 -3.55 -5.13 1.90
CA GLN A 13 -2.97 -3.83 1.54
C GLN A 13 -3.03 -3.57 0.03
N GLN A 14 -2.86 -4.60 -0.80
CA GLN A 14 -3.06 -4.47 -2.25
C GLN A 14 -4.51 -4.07 -2.58
N GLN A 15 -5.50 -4.72 -1.95
CA GLN A 15 -6.90 -4.36 -2.16
C GLN A 15 -7.22 -2.94 -1.67
N GLN A 16 -6.73 -2.55 -0.50
CA GLN A 16 -6.90 -1.17 -0.02
C GLN A 16 -6.26 -0.14 -0.97
N ALA A 17 -5.11 -0.46 -1.56
CA ALA A 17 -4.46 0.41 -2.52
C ALA A 17 -5.31 0.61 -3.78
N VAL A 18 -5.88 -0.48 -4.30
CA VAL A 18 -6.74 -0.47 -5.48
C VAL A 18 -8.02 0.33 -5.22
N GLU A 19 -8.67 0.12 -4.08
CA GLU A 19 -9.87 0.89 -3.70
C GLU A 19 -9.58 2.38 -3.58
N GLN A 20 -8.47 2.77 -2.94
CA GLN A 20 -8.10 4.18 -2.79
C GLN A 20 -7.80 4.83 -4.15
N ILE A 21 -7.07 4.15 -5.02
CA ILE A 21 -6.79 4.65 -6.37
C ILE A 21 -8.11 4.85 -7.14
N GLN A 22 -9.04 3.89 -7.08
CA GLN A 22 -10.35 4.01 -7.72
C GLN A 22 -11.18 5.18 -7.18
N LYS A 23 -11.17 5.39 -5.86
CA LYS A 23 -11.83 6.53 -5.22
C LYS A 23 -11.26 7.86 -5.72
N LEU A 24 -9.94 7.96 -5.75
CA LEU A 24 -9.23 9.15 -6.21
C LEU A 24 -9.53 9.44 -7.69
N MET A 25 -9.53 8.41 -8.55
CA MET A 25 -9.93 8.55 -9.95
C MET A 25 -11.38 8.98 -10.11
N ALA A 26 -12.30 8.48 -9.27
CA ALA A 26 -13.70 8.91 -9.29
C ALA A 26 -13.87 10.38 -8.92
N THR A 27 -13.01 10.92 -8.05
CA THR A 27 -12.93 12.37 -7.76
C THR A 27 -12.23 13.21 -8.84
N GLY A 28 -11.71 12.59 -9.90
CA GLY A 28 -10.99 13.28 -10.98
C GLY A 28 -9.48 13.42 -10.74
N VAL A 29 -8.91 12.71 -9.77
CA VAL A 29 -7.46 12.67 -9.54
C VAL A 29 -6.81 11.77 -10.59
N PRO A 30 -5.74 12.21 -11.27
CA PRO A 30 -5.05 11.37 -12.25
C PRO A 30 -4.38 10.17 -11.58
N ALA A 31 -4.41 9.02 -12.26
CA ALA A 31 -3.93 7.75 -11.74
C ALA A 31 -2.50 7.82 -11.17
N GLY A 32 -1.58 8.56 -11.82
CA GLY A 32 -0.21 8.73 -11.33
C GLY A 32 -0.11 9.46 -9.98
N GLN A 33 -0.96 10.46 -9.76
CA GLN A 33 -1.04 11.17 -8.47
C GLN A 33 -1.67 10.29 -7.40
N ALA A 34 -2.71 9.53 -7.77
CA ALA A 34 -3.40 8.62 -6.88
C ALA A 34 -2.48 7.48 -6.39
N ILE A 35 -1.71 6.88 -7.30
CA ILE A 35 -0.73 5.85 -6.96
C ILE A 35 0.33 6.40 -6.01
N LYS A 36 0.81 7.63 -6.23
CA LYS A 36 1.78 8.29 -5.35
C LYS A 36 1.24 8.46 -3.93
N LEU A 37 0.04 9.01 -3.77
CA LEU A 37 -0.60 9.20 -2.47
C LEU A 37 -0.77 7.88 -1.73
N VAL A 38 -1.26 6.85 -2.43
CA VAL A 38 -1.46 5.52 -1.86
C VAL A 38 -0.13 4.85 -1.50
N ALA A 39 0.91 5.00 -2.31
CA ALA A 39 2.23 4.46 -2.01
C ALA A 39 2.87 5.13 -0.77
N GLU A 40 2.71 6.44 -0.61
CA GLU A 40 3.15 7.16 0.60
C GLU A 40 2.37 6.68 1.83
N GLU A 41 1.06 6.54 1.71
CA GLU A 41 0.21 6.09 2.82
C GLU A 41 0.49 4.63 3.20
N LEU A 42 0.74 3.76 2.22
CA LEU A 42 1.17 2.39 2.44
C LEU A 42 2.52 2.32 3.15
N ARG A 43 3.50 3.15 2.76
CA ARG A 43 4.80 3.22 3.43
C ARG A 43 4.65 3.67 4.88
N LYS A 44 3.90 4.74 5.13
CA LYS A 44 3.62 5.22 6.51
C LYS A 44 2.97 4.13 7.35
N ARG A 45 1.93 3.47 6.84
CA ARG A 45 1.26 2.37 7.55
C ARG A 45 2.17 1.17 7.76
N HIS A 46 3.08 0.89 6.82
CA HIS A 46 4.05 -0.19 6.94
C HIS A 46 5.16 0.15 7.93
N GLU A 47 5.63 1.40 8.00
CA GLU A 47 6.57 1.86 9.03
C GLU A 47 5.92 1.88 10.41
N GLU A 48 4.67 2.36 10.53
CA GLU A 48 3.91 2.34 11.78
C GLU A 48 3.64 0.91 12.28
N LYS A 49 3.29 -0.03 11.38
CA LYS A 49 3.15 -1.45 11.75
C LYS A 49 4.49 -2.16 11.93
N GLY A 50 5.52 -1.74 11.20
CA GLY A 50 6.88 -2.27 11.25
C GLY A 50 7.64 -1.88 12.52
N MET A 51 7.18 -0.86 13.25
CA MET A 51 7.67 -0.52 14.59
C MET A 51 7.30 -1.57 15.67
N ASN A 52 6.64 -2.67 15.30
CA ASN A 52 6.47 -3.84 16.17
C ASN A 52 6.92 -5.16 15.51
N CYS A 53 7.86 -5.12 14.57
CA CYS A 53 8.59 -6.32 14.20
C CYS A 53 9.70 -6.54 15.25
N PRO A 54 9.60 -7.56 16.12
CA PRO A 54 10.75 -7.97 16.93
C PRO A 54 11.90 -8.30 15.98
N SER A 55 13.10 -7.86 16.36
CA SER A 55 14.35 -8.25 15.73
C SER A 55 14.31 -9.74 15.40
N ASP A 56 14.27 -10.09 14.11
CA ASP A 56 14.46 -11.46 13.65
C ASP A 56 15.89 -11.84 14.09
N ASN A 57 15.97 -12.78 15.03
CA ASN A 57 17.20 -13.39 15.54
C ASN A 57 17.42 -14.72 14.86
#